data_AF-A0A8X7WRL2-F1
#
_entry.id   AF-A0A8X7WRL2-F1
#
_cell.length_a   1.000
_cell.length_b   1.000
_cell.length_c   1.000
_cell.angle_alpha   90.00
_cell.angle_beta   90.00
_cell.angle_gamma   90.00
#
_symmetry.space_group_name_H-M   'P 1'
#
loop_
_entity.id
_entity.type
_entity.pdbx_description
1 polymer ?
#
loop_
_entity_poly.entity_id
_entity_poly.type
_entity_poly.pdbx_seq_one_letter_code
_entity_poly.pdbx_strand_id
1 'polypeptide(L)'
;MHQRFIGKVKHAVFHTQKTGRKRVIVSTEENVVASLDLRLGDIFWRHVLGTKDAIDGVDIALEKYVITLSSQGSMLRAWNLPDGQMVWETSLHRAQHSKSLLFLVPVSCISLAI
;
A
#
# COMPACT_ATOMS: atom_id res chain seq x y z
N MET A 1 24.75 -6.59 22.88
CA MET A 1 24.41 -5.91 21.61
C MET A 1 23.02 -6.40 21.18
N HIS A 2 22.06 -5.49 20.98
CA HIS A 2 20.70 -5.85 20.56
C HIS A 2 20.59 -5.65 19.04
N GLN A 3 20.63 -6.74 18.27
CA GLN A 3 20.37 -6.67 16.83
C GLN A 3 18.87 -6.61 16.58
N ARG A 4 18.44 -5.66 15.75
CA ARG A 4 17.03 -5.50 15.35
C ARG A 4 16.89 -5.85 13.88
N PHE A 5 16.34 -7.02 13.61
CA PHE A 5 16.07 -7.47 12.26
C PHE A 5 14.69 -7.01 11.79
N ILE A 6 14.55 -6.85 10.48
CA ILE A 6 13.30 -6.48 9.80
C ILE A 6 12.72 -7.63 8.98
N GLY A 7 13.45 -8.74 8.83
CA GLY A 7 13.04 -9.89 8.04
C GLY A 7 13.40 -9.78 6.55
N LYS A 8 12.77 -10.60 5.71
CA LYS A 8 13.08 -10.72 4.28
C LYS A 8 12.35 -9.66 3.46
N VAL A 9 13.12 -8.76 2.84
CA VAL A 9 12.58 -7.63 2.05
C VAL A 9 11.86 -8.11 0.78
N LYS A 10 10.63 -7.63 0.57
CA LYS A 10 9.83 -7.79 -0.65
C LYS A 10 9.97 -6.58 -1.59
N HIS A 11 9.89 -5.38 -1.04
CA HIS A 11 9.97 -4.13 -1.79
C HIS A 11 10.91 -3.16 -1.07
N ALA A 12 11.62 -2.35 -1.87
CA ALA A 12 12.49 -1.29 -1.39
C ALA A 12 12.30 -0.04 -2.25
N VAL A 13 11.90 1.07 -1.61
CA VAL A 13 11.68 2.36 -2.26
C VAL A 13 12.69 3.35 -1.72
N PHE A 14 13.59 3.82 -2.58
CA PHE A 14 14.68 4.72 -2.20
C PHE A 14 14.21 6.17 -2.20
N HIS A 15 14.56 6.90 -1.15
CA HIS A 15 14.22 8.30 -1.02
C HIS A 15 15.46 9.12 -0.67
N THR A 16 15.78 10.07 -1.54
CA THR A 16 16.88 11.02 -1.33
C THR A 16 16.30 12.42 -1.34
N GLN A 17 16.27 13.06 -0.16
CA GLN A 17 15.88 14.48 -0.09
C GLN A 17 17.04 15.35 -0.54
N LYS A 18 16.71 16.53 -1.10
CA LYS A 18 17.69 17.58 -1.44
C LYS A 18 18.55 18.00 -0.23
N THR A 19 18.03 17.85 0.98
CA THR A 19 18.69 18.14 2.27
C THR A 19 19.68 17.07 2.73
N GLY A 20 19.88 16.00 1.94
CA GLY A 20 20.92 14.99 2.17
C GLY A 20 20.53 13.80 3.05
N ARG A 21 19.32 13.78 3.63
CA ARG A 21 18.79 12.57 4.28
C ARG A 21 18.45 11.53 3.23
N LYS A 22 19.21 10.42 3.26
CA LYS A 22 19.03 9.26 2.39
C LYS A 22 18.39 8.15 3.21
N ARG A 23 17.19 7.74 2.83
CA ARG A 23 16.48 6.63 3.47
C ARG A 23 15.95 5.67 2.44
N VAL A 24 15.76 4.43 2.85
CA VAL A 24 15.01 3.43 2.08
C VAL A 24 13.79 3.01 2.88
N ILE A 25 12.65 2.94 2.22
CA ILE A 25 11.44 2.35 2.78
C ILE A 25 11.39 0.91 2.31
N VAL A 26 11.23 0.00 3.27
CA VAL A 26 11.20 -1.44 2.99
C VAL A 26 9.89 -2.03 3.47
N SER A 27 9.34 -2.96 2.69
CA SER A 27 8.28 -3.87 3.13
C SER A 27 8.78 -5.30 3.11
N THR A 28 8.45 -6.13 4.10
CA THR A 28 8.97 -7.50 4.22
C THR A 28 7.89 -8.59 4.18
N GLU A 29 8.30 -9.86 4.09
CA GLU A 29 7.43 -11.04 4.15
C GLU A 29 6.77 -11.23 5.53
N GLU A 30 7.37 -10.66 6.57
CA GLU A 30 6.90 -10.68 7.96
C GLU A 30 5.95 -9.52 8.27
N ASN A 31 5.35 -8.93 7.23
CA ASN A 31 4.40 -7.81 7.30
C ASN A 31 4.98 -6.58 8.00
N VAL A 32 6.28 -6.36 7.85
CA VAL A 32 6.96 -5.18 8.40
C VAL A 32 7.04 -4.10 7.34
N VAL A 33 6.70 -2.87 7.70
CA VAL A 33 7.10 -1.66 6.97
C VAL A 33 8.07 -0.86 7.82
N ALA A 34 9.20 -0.47 7.24
CA ALA A 34 10.24 0.26 7.96
C ALA A 34 10.91 1.33 7.10
N SER A 35 11.41 2.37 7.77
CA SER A 35 12.33 3.33 7.18
C SER A 35 13.73 3.12 7.75
N LEU A 36 14.71 2.96 6.87
CA LEU A 36 16.10 2.72 7.22
C LEU A 36 16.99 3.88 6.76
N ASP A 37 18.01 4.19 7.56
CA ASP A 37 19.09 5.09 7.17
C ASP A 37 20.05 4.38 6.21
N LEU A 38 20.21 4.93 5.00
CA LEU A 38 21.12 4.37 3.99
C LEU A 38 22.60 4.63 4.29
N ARG A 39 22.91 5.52 5.25
CA ARG A 39 24.29 5.85 5.62
C ARG A 39 24.78 5.00 6.79
N LEU A 40 23.95 4.87 7.83
CA LEU A 40 24.32 4.21 9.08
C LEU A 40 23.72 2.80 9.22
N GLY A 41 22.69 2.47 8.44
CA GLY A 41 21.96 1.21 8.58
C GLY A 41 20.99 1.18 9.76
N ASP A 42 20.76 2.33 10.41
CA ASP A 42 19.83 2.46 11.52
C ASP A 42 18.37 2.39 11.06
N ILE A 43 17.47 2.02 11.98
CA ILE A 43 16.03 2.03 11.75
C ILE A 43 15.48 3.36 12.27
N PHE A 44 14.95 4.20 11.38
CA PHE A 44 14.23 5.42 11.79
C PHE A 44 12.92 5.07 12.48
N TRP A 45 12.14 4.18 11.87
CA TRP A 45 10.88 3.68 12.42
C TRP A 45 10.54 2.34 11.78
N ARG A 46 9.69 1.57 12.48
CA ARG A 46 9.24 0.24 12.05
C ARG A 46 7.84 -0.03 12.58
N HIS A 47 6.98 -0.54 11.71
CA HIS A 47 5.66 -1.06 12.05
C HIS A 47 5.54 -2.51 11.62
N VAL A 48 5.00 -3.34 12.52
CA VAL A 48 4.67 -4.74 12.24
C VAL A 48 3.16 -4.81 12.11
N LEU A 49 2.67 -5.13 10.93
CA LEU A 49 1.24 -5.28 10.68
C LEU A 49 0.77 -6.68 11.10
N GLY A 50 -0.54 -6.85 11.18
CA GLY A 50 -1.14 -8.14 11.56
C GLY A 50 -0.76 -9.26 10.60
N THR A 51 -0.82 -10.51 11.05
CA THR A 51 -0.47 -11.69 10.23
C THR A 51 -1.32 -11.84 8.97
N LYS A 52 -2.55 -11.32 8.99
CA LYS A 52 -3.48 -11.32 7.85
C LYS A 52 -3.31 -10.13 6.92
N ASP A 53 -2.40 -9.21 7.25
CA ASP A 53 -2.24 -7.93 6.60
C ASP A 53 -0.95 -7.87 5.79
N ALA A 54 -0.83 -8.85 4.88
CA ALA A 54 0.31 -8.96 4.00
C ALA A 54 0.43 -7.69 3.15
N ILE A 55 1.63 -7.11 3.12
CA ILE A 55 1.90 -5.90 2.33
C ILE A 55 2.08 -6.32 0.87
N ASP A 56 1.20 -5.82 0.02
CA ASP A 56 1.20 -6.07 -1.42
C ASP A 56 2.05 -5.05 -2.18
N GLY A 57 2.11 -3.81 -1.68
CA GLY A 57 2.88 -2.74 -2.29
C GLY A 57 3.18 -1.59 -1.33
N VAL A 58 4.22 -0.84 -1.66
CA VAL A 58 4.63 0.36 -0.92
C VAL A 58 5.17 1.39 -1.91
N ASP A 59 4.86 2.67 -1.68
CA ASP A 59 5.40 3.79 -2.46
C ASP A 59 5.51 5.06 -1.60
N ILE A 60 6.20 6.08 -2.10
CA ILE A 60 6.35 7.38 -1.46
C ILE A 60 5.58 8.43 -2.24
N ALA A 61 4.58 9.03 -1.59
CA ALA A 61 3.78 10.10 -2.15
C ALA A 61 4.23 11.46 -1.63
N LEU A 62 4.30 12.45 -2.54
CA LEU A 62 4.54 13.86 -2.24
C LEU A 62 5.82 14.13 -1.41
N GLU A 63 6.80 13.22 -1.49
CA GLU A 63 8.03 13.24 -0.67
C GLU A 63 7.79 13.30 0.86
N LYS A 64 6.56 13.03 1.30
CA LYS A 64 6.12 13.28 2.68
C LYS A 64 5.41 12.08 3.29
N TYR A 65 4.83 11.21 2.47
CA TYR A 65 4.05 10.09 2.96
C TYR A 65 4.57 8.79 2.38
N VAL A 66 4.60 7.75 3.20
CA VAL A 66 4.68 6.37 2.73
C VAL A 66 3.26 5.87 2.56
N ILE A 67 2.94 5.34 1.40
CA ILE A 67 1.67 4.70 1.12
C ILE A 67 1.89 3.20 1.08
N THR A 68 1.11 2.44 1.84
CA THR A 68 1.14 0.98 1.81
C THR A 68 -0.20 0.44 1.39
N LEU A 69 -0.18 -0.52 0.47
CA LEU A 69 -1.32 -1.33 0.10
C LEU A 69 -1.13 -2.74 0.67
N SER A 70 -2.14 -3.24 1.36
CA SER A 70 -2.07 -4.53 2.03
C SER A 70 -3.39 -5.29 1.97
N SER A 71 -3.38 -6.51 2.50
CA SER A 71 -4.56 -7.39 2.57
C SER A 71 -5.16 -7.67 1.17
N GLN A 72 -4.31 -8.02 0.20
CA GLN A 72 -4.68 -8.30 -1.20
C GLN A 72 -5.36 -7.11 -1.89
N GLY A 73 -4.86 -5.91 -1.61
CA GLY A 73 -5.37 -4.66 -2.17
C GLY A 73 -6.63 -4.11 -1.51
N SER A 74 -7.03 -4.66 -0.35
CA SER A 74 -8.24 -4.20 0.34
C SER A 74 -7.97 -3.13 1.40
N MET A 75 -6.71 -2.90 1.80
CA MET A 75 -6.38 -1.95 2.85
C MET A 75 -5.30 -0.98 2.37
N LEU A 76 -5.56 0.31 2.50
CA LEU A 76 -4.65 1.38 2.11
C LEU A 76 -4.33 2.22 3.35
N ARG A 77 -3.04 2.52 3.56
CA ARG A 77 -2.59 3.37 4.66
C ARG A 77 -1.61 4.41 4.19
N ALA A 78 -1.64 5.56 4.87
CA ALA A 78 -0.59 6.57 4.77
C ALA A 78 0.13 6.72 6.10
N TRP A 79 1.45 6.78 6.01
CA TRP A 79 2.36 7.01 7.13
C TRP A 79 3.13 8.30 6.87
N ASN A 80 3.33 9.10 7.91
CA ASN A 80 4.21 10.26 7.88
C ASN A 80 5.66 9.78 7.70
N LEU A 81 6.32 10.20 6.62
CA LEU A 81 7.63 9.69 6.23
C LEU A 81 8.73 9.97 7.28
N PRO A 82 8.85 11.18 7.85
CA PRO A 82 9.78 11.49 8.92
C PRO A 82 9.79 10.52 10.11
N ASP A 83 8.64 10.27 10.73
CA ASP A 83 8.50 9.65 12.06
C ASP A 83 7.72 8.33 12.04
N GLY A 84 7.11 7.99 10.91
CA GLY A 84 6.33 6.77 10.72
C GLY A 84 4.92 6.83 11.31
N GLN A 85 4.43 7.98 11.78
CA GLN A 85 3.08 8.03 12.37
C GLN A 85 2.01 7.71 11.32
N MET A 86 1.04 6.87 11.66
CA MET A 86 -0.10 6.59 10.78
C MET A 86 -0.95 7.85 10.65
N VAL A 87 -1.10 8.35 9.43
CA VAL A 87 -1.91 9.55 9.11
C VAL A 87 -3.36 9.15 8.90
N TRP A 88 -3.60 8.09 8.14
CA TRP A 88 -4.92 7.52 7.90
C TRP A 88 -4.83 6.07 7.43
N GLU A 89 -5.97 5.39 7.53
CA GLU A 89 -6.21 4.04 7.07
C GLU A 89 -7.59 4.00 6.39
N THR A 90 -7.71 3.31 5.27
CA THR A 90 -9.00 3.12 4.58
C THR A 90 -9.09 1.74 3.94
N SER A 91 -10.27 1.14 4.05
CA SER A 91 -10.59 -0.12 3.37
C SER A 91 -11.13 0.16 1.97
N LEU A 92 -10.49 -0.40 0.95
CA LEU A 92 -10.97 -0.38 -0.41
C LEU A 92 -11.96 -1.53 -0.60
N HIS A 93 -13.23 -1.18 -0.84
CA HIS A 93 -14.21 -2.17 -1.28
C HIS A 93 -13.87 -2.59 -2.70
N ARG A 94 -13.57 -3.89 -2.88
CA ARG A 94 -13.45 -4.47 -4.21
C ARG A 94 -14.81 -4.29 -4.89
N ALA A 95 -14.85 -3.54 -5.98
CA ALA A 95 -16.03 -3.46 -6.82
C ALA A 95 -16.36 -4.90 -7.24
N GLN A 96 -17.47 -5.45 -6.75
CA GLN A 96 -18.01 -6.65 -7.33
C GLN A 96 -18.40 -6.26 -8.76
N HIS A 97 -17.77 -6.89 -9.76
CA HIS A 97 -18.27 -6.78 -11.13
C HIS A 97 -19.75 -7.16 -11.09
N SER A 98 -20.64 -6.18 -11.23
CA SER A 98 -22.04 -6.45 -11.49
C SER A 98 -22.07 -7.25 -12.78
N LYS A 99 -22.66 -8.45 -12.75
CA LYS A 99 -22.96 -9.16 -14.00
C LYS A 99 -23.77 -8.19 -14.84
N SER A 100 -23.24 -7.79 -15.99
CA SER A 100 -23.96 -6.97 -16.95
C SER A 100 -25.18 -7.77 -17.40
N LEU A 101 -26.35 -7.44 -16.86
CA LEU A 101 -27.62 -7.96 -17.35
C LEU A 101 -27.95 -7.14 -18.61
N LEU A 102 -27.30 -7.48 -19.72
CA LEU A 102 -27.77 -7.06 -21.03
C LEU A 102 -29.08 -7.78 -21.29
N PHE A 103 -30.20 -7.14 -20.96
CA PHE A 103 -31.51 -7.56 -21.42
C PHE A 103 -31.57 -7.29 -22.93
N LEU A 104 -31.46 -8.34 -23.73
CA LEU A 104 -31.86 -8.30 -25.13
C LEU A 104 -33.38 -8.16 -25.15
N VAL A 105 -33.89 -6.95 -25.41
CA VAL A 105 -35.31 -6.77 -25.71
C VAL A 105 -35.58 -7.49 -27.04
N PRO A 106 -36.45 -8.51 -27.08
CA PRO A 106 -36.81 -9.15 -28.33
C PRO A 106 -37.51 -8.14 -29.24
N VAL A 107 -37.12 -8.12 -30.51
CA VAL A 107 -37.56 -7.18 -31.56
C VAL A 107 -39.08 -7.29 -31.87
N SER A 108 -39.79 -8.23 -31.25
CA SER A 108 -41.22 -8.46 -31.46
C SER A 108 -42.15 -7.38 -30.91
N CYS A 109 -41.64 -6.38 -30.17
CA CYS A 109 -42.47 -5.29 -29.61
C CYS A 109 -42.58 -4.02 -30.48
N ILE A 110 -42.02 -3.99 -31.69
CA ILE A 110 -42.06 -2.78 -32.55
C ILE A 110 -43.23 -2.78 -33.56
N SER A 111 -43.93 -3.91 -33.79
CA SER A 111 -45.01 -3.97 -34.79
C SER A 111 -46.40 -3.93 -34.17
N LEU A 112 -46.80 -2.79 -33.59
CA LEU A 112 -48.21 -2.40 -33.38
C LEU A 112 -48.32 -0.87 -33.33
N ALA A 113 -47.80 -0.24 -34.37
CA ALA A 113 -48.07 1.17 -34.69
C ALA A 113 -48.00 1.34 -36.21
N ILE A 114 -48.96 0.74 -36.92
CA ILE A 114 -49.41 1.18 -38.25
C ILE A 114 -50.94 1.17 -38.20
#